data_AF-A0A6A5X2C7-F1
#
_entry.id   AF-A0A6A5X2C7-F1
#
_cell.length_a   1.000
_cell.length_b   1.000
_cell.length_c   1.000
_cell.angle_alpha   90.00
_cell.angle_beta   90.00
_cell.angle_gamma   90.00
#
_symmetry.space_group_name_H-M   'P 1'
#
loop_
_entity.id
_entity.type
_entity.pdbx_description
1 polymer ?
#
loop_
_entity_poly.entity_id
_entity_poly.type
_entity_poly.pdbx_seq_one_letter_code
_entity_poly.pdbx_strand_id
1 'polypeptide(L)'
;MGGHNIETNAIFYSTLNQGIMLAEALNDTHEAVANARLWNATAGMYVDNETTTLMPQDRNSWAVTSNLTQNSSQIEAISAKLAQRWTQYGAPTPEAVDAISPFTSGFELPAHFLVGNATAGLELMRMQWGFRLDNPRVTNSTFTEG
;
A
#
# COMPACT_ATOMS: atom_id res chain seq x y z
N MET A 1 -6.47 -7.34 -34.58
CA MET A 1 -6.63 -5.88 -34.31
C MET A 1 -5.39 -5.42 -33.56
N GLY A 2 -4.74 -4.35 -34.01
CA GLY A 2 -3.53 -3.78 -33.39
C GLY A 2 -3.39 -2.32 -33.83
N GLY A 3 -2.62 -1.53 -33.08
CA GLY A 3 -2.50 -0.08 -33.27
C GLY A 3 -3.30 0.75 -32.25
N HIS A 4 -3.32 2.07 -32.42
CA HIS A 4 -4.00 3.00 -31.50
C HIS A 4 -5.51 3.02 -31.79
N ASN A 5 -6.30 2.48 -30.86
CA ASN A 5 -7.76 2.46 -30.96
C ASN A 5 -8.34 3.81 -30.52
N ILE A 6 -9.17 4.43 -31.36
CA ILE A 6 -9.74 5.76 -31.10
C ILE A 6 -10.73 5.76 -29.92
N GLU A 7 -11.50 4.68 -29.74
CA GLU A 7 -12.44 4.53 -28.62
C GLU A 7 -11.68 4.47 -27.28
N THR A 8 -10.62 3.66 -27.19
CA THR A 8 -9.78 3.59 -25.98
C THR A 8 -9.13 4.94 -25.66
N ASN A 9 -8.63 5.65 -26.67
CA ASN A 9 -8.03 6.98 -26.46
C ASN A 9 -9.06 8.03 -26.04
N ALA A 10 -10.28 7.98 -26.61
CA ALA A 10 -11.35 8.90 -26.23
C ALA A 10 -11.84 8.66 -24.80
N ILE A 11 -11.98 7.39 -24.38
CA ILE A 11 -12.31 7.03 -22.99
C ILE A 11 -11.21 7.52 -22.06
N PHE A 12 -9.93 7.24 -22.37
CA PHE A 12 -8.81 7.69 -21.56
C PHE A 12 -8.77 9.22 -21.40
N TYR A 13 -8.94 9.96 -22.49
CA TYR A 13 -9.02 11.43 -22.46
C TYR A 13 -10.17 11.93 -21.58
N SER A 14 -11.36 11.30 -21.67
CA SER A 14 -12.51 11.65 -20.83
C SER A 14 -12.24 11.41 -19.35
N THR A 15 -11.65 10.26 -18.99
CA THR A 15 -11.31 9.91 -17.61
C THR A 15 -10.29 10.88 -17.02
N LEU A 16 -9.25 11.25 -17.77
CA LEU A 16 -8.25 12.23 -17.30
C LEU A 16 -8.89 13.59 -17.02
N ASN A 17 -9.74 14.09 -17.93
CA ASN A 17 -10.42 15.36 -17.73
C ASN A 17 -11.38 15.34 -16.53
N GLN A 18 -12.08 14.23 -16.30
CA GLN A 18 -12.90 14.07 -15.10
C GLN A 18 -12.05 14.10 -13.82
N GLY A 19 -10.87 13.47 -13.84
CA GLY A 19 -9.92 13.55 -12.74
C GLY A 19 -9.43 14.98 -12.46
N ILE A 20 -9.08 15.73 -13.50
CA ILE A 20 -8.65 17.13 -13.39
C ILE A 20 -9.77 18.01 -12.82
N MET A 21 -10.99 17.89 -13.34
CA MET A 21 -12.14 18.65 -12.82
C MET A 21 -12.40 18.37 -11.34
N LEU A 22 -12.24 17.12 -10.92
CA LEU A 22 -12.40 16.74 -9.51
C LEU A 22 -11.29 17.36 -8.65
N ALA A 23 -10.04 17.32 -9.11
CA ALA A 23 -8.91 17.94 -8.42
C ALA A 23 -9.12 19.46 -8.27
N GLU A 24 -9.56 20.15 -9.33
CA GLU A 24 -9.88 21.57 -9.30
C GLU A 24 -11.02 21.88 -8.32
N ALA A 25 -12.12 21.12 -8.36
CA ALA A 25 -13.27 21.31 -7.47
C ALA A 25 -12.89 21.13 -5.98
N LEU A 26 -11.92 20.26 -5.70
CA LEU A 26 -11.42 19.99 -4.35
C LEU A 26 -10.20 20.85 -3.99
N ASN A 27 -9.86 21.80 -4.86
CA ASN A 27 -8.74 22.72 -4.73
C ASN A 27 -7.41 22.00 -4.44
N ASP A 28 -7.26 20.80 -5.01
CA ASP A 28 -6.17 19.82 -4.85
C ASP A 28 -5.48 19.84 -3.47
N THR A 29 -6.30 19.88 -2.41
CA THR A 29 -5.81 19.90 -1.03
C THR A 29 -5.78 18.51 -0.39
N HIS A 30 -6.09 17.45 -1.15
CA HIS A 30 -6.28 16.11 -0.61
C HIS A 30 -5.05 15.58 0.13
N GLU A 31 -3.87 15.73 -0.45
CA GLU A 31 -2.61 15.34 0.19
C GLU A 31 -2.40 16.12 1.49
N ALA A 32 -2.60 17.43 1.46
CA ALA A 32 -2.42 18.30 2.62
C ALA A 32 -3.41 17.97 3.75
N VAL A 33 -4.67 17.69 3.41
CA VAL A 33 -5.70 17.30 4.38
C VAL A 33 -5.39 15.94 4.99
N ALA A 34 -5.04 14.94 4.18
CA ALA A 34 -4.68 13.62 4.69
C ALA A 34 -3.48 13.68 5.64
N ASN A 35 -2.42 14.42 5.27
CA ASN A 35 -1.27 14.62 6.15
C ASN A 35 -1.61 15.42 7.40
N ALA A 36 -2.47 16.44 7.32
CA ALA A 36 -2.86 17.21 8.49
C ALA A 36 -3.76 16.42 9.46
N ARG A 37 -4.58 15.51 8.95
CA ARG A 37 -5.63 14.83 9.73
C ARG A 37 -5.27 13.43 10.17
N LEU A 38 -4.52 12.70 9.34
CA LEU A 38 -4.32 11.26 9.52
C LEU A 38 -2.87 10.89 9.84
N TRP A 39 -1.89 11.76 9.56
CA TRP A 39 -0.49 11.46 9.90
C TRP A 39 -0.27 11.55 11.42
N ASN A 40 0.18 10.45 12.03
CA ASN A 40 0.63 10.45 13.41
C ASN A 40 2.16 10.45 13.47
N ALA A 41 2.74 11.63 13.72
CA ALA A 41 4.19 11.83 13.74
C ALA A 41 4.90 10.99 14.82
N THR A 42 4.26 10.76 15.97
CA THR A 42 4.82 9.95 17.07
C THR A 42 4.89 8.47 16.67
N ALA A 43 3.87 7.97 15.98
CA ALA A 43 3.83 6.60 15.51
C ALA A 43 4.66 6.37 14.24
N GLY A 44 4.84 7.42 13.43
CA GLY A 44 5.47 7.34 12.11
C GLY A 44 4.58 6.65 11.07
N MET A 45 3.25 6.74 11.22
CA MET A 45 2.27 6.11 10.35
C MET A 45 0.98 6.94 10.28
N TYR A 46 0.19 6.72 9.23
CA TYR A 46 -1.18 7.21 9.13
C TYR A 46 -2.11 6.34 9.98
N VAL A 47 -3.03 6.99 10.71
CA VAL A 47 -4.19 6.33 11.30
C VAL A 47 -5.26 6.10 10.24
N ASP A 48 -6.12 5.10 10.47
CA ASP A 48 -7.17 4.70 9.55
C ASP A 48 -8.14 5.86 9.28
N ASN A 49 -8.59 6.51 10.35
CA ASN A 49 -9.51 7.64 10.33
C ASN A 49 -9.47 8.36 11.70
N GLU A 50 -10.10 9.53 11.80
CA GLU A 50 -10.08 10.40 12.99
C GLU A 50 -10.75 9.79 14.25
N THR A 51 -11.44 8.65 14.11
CA THR A 51 -12.18 8.00 15.22
C THR A 51 -11.47 6.77 15.78
N THR A 52 -10.32 6.38 15.22
CA THR A 52 -9.59 5.18 15.66
C THR A 52 -8.10 5.47 15.84
N THR A 53 -7.41 4.59 16.56
CA THR A 53 -5.94 4.57 16.64
C THR A 53 -5.33 3.48 15.76
N LEU A 54 -6.15 2.81 14.94
CA LEU A 54 -5.70 1.75 14.04
C LEU A 54 -4.78 2.37 12.98
N MET A 55 -3.65 1.72 12.72
CA MET A 55 -2.70 2.12 11.68
C MET A 55 -2.61 0.97 10.67
N PRO A 56 -3.50 0.95 9.67
CA PRO A 56 -3.72 -0.21 8.83
C PRO A 56 -2.53 -0.47 7.90
N GLN A 57 -2.32 -1.74 7.54
CA GLN A 57 -1.24 -2.16 6.66
C GLN A 57 -1.48 -1.65 5.24
N ASP A 58 -2.69 -1.85 4.71
CA ASP A 58 -3.06 -1.49 3.35
C ASP A 58 -2.93 0.02 3.09
N ARG A 59 -3.50 0.88 3.95
CA ARG A 59 -3.54 2.33 3.70
C ARG A 59 -2.17 2.97 3.86
N ASN A 60 -1.34 2.48 4.80
CA ASN A 60 0.02 2.99 4.93
C ASN A 60 0.90 2.56 3.75
N SER A 61 0.70 1.34 3.24
CA SER A 61 1.36 0.88 2.02
C SER A 61 0.93 1.71 0.81
N TRP A 62 -0.37 1.97 0.68
CA TRP A 62 -0.92 2.83 -0.37
C TRP A 62 -0.46 4.28 -0.28
N ALA A 63 -0.34 4.84 0.93
CA ALA A 63 0.18 6.19 1.12
C ALA A 63 1.58 6.35 0.50
N VAL A 64 2.42 5.32 0.61
CA VAL A 64 3.73 5.30 -0.03
C VAL A 64 3.62 5.12 -1.55
N THR A 65 2.89 4.11 -2.02
CA THR A 65 2.83 3.80 -3.47
C THR A 65 2.10 4.84 -4.30
N SER A 66 1.20 5.61 -3.69
CA SER A 66 0.49 6.73 -4.31
C SER A 66 1.20 8.08 -4.17
N ASN A 67 2.36 8.13 -3.50
CA ASN A 67 3.10 9.37 -3.22
C ASN A 67 2.29 10.39 -2.40
N LEU A 68 1.49 9.93 -1.43
CA LEU A 68 0.73 10.78 -0.49
C LEU A 68 1.62 11.41 0.59
N THR A 69 2.77 10.80 0.86
CA THR A 69 3.73 11.28 1.86
C THR A 69 4.41 12.57 1.41
N GLN A 70 4.61 13.50 2.33
CA GLN A 70 5.22 14.82 2.09
C GLN A 70 6.74 14.80 1.99
N ASN A 71 7.41 13.80 2.56
CA ASN A 71 8.87 13.75 2.60
C ASN A 71 9.41 12.32 2.75
N SER A 72 10.71 12.15 2.47
CA SER A 72 11.38 10.85 2.55
C SER A 72 11.32 10.24 3.95
N SER A 73 11.39 11.05 5.01
CA SER A 73 11.33 10.56 6.38
C SER A 73 10.00 9.89 6.72
N GLN A 74 8.88 10.35 6.15
CA GLN A 74 7.59 9.65 6.31
C GLN A 74 7.61 8.29 5.62
N ILE A 75 8.12 8.21 4.41
CA ILE A 75 8.20 6.95 3.65
C ILE A 75 9.11 5.95 4.40
N GLU A 76 10.27 6.41 4.87
CA GLU A 76 11.22 5.61 5.66
C GLU A 76 10.58 5.12 6.97
N ALA A 77 9.86 6.00 7.68
CA ALA A 77 9.17 5.64 8.91
C ALA A 77 8.10 4.57 8.66
N ILE A 78 7.26 4.75 7.64
CA ILE A 78 6.21 3.77 7.28
C ILE A 78 6.84 2.42 6.95
N SER A 79 7.85 2.39 6.07
CA SER A 79 8.55 1.16 5.69
C SER A 79 9.15 0.44 6.91
N ALA A 80 9.82 1.18 7.80
CA ALA A 80 10.38 0.60 9.02
C ALA A 80 9.30 0.07 9.98
N LYS A 81 8.17 0.79 10.12
CA LYS A 81 7.08 0.42 11.03
C LYS A 81 6.26 -0.76 10.53
N LEU A 82 6.07 -0.88 9.21
CA LEU A 82 5.47 -2.05 8.58
C LEU A 82 6.34 -3.29 8.83
N ALA A 83 7.65 -3.19 8.55
CA ALA A 83 8.60 -4.28 8.77
C ALA A 83 8.69 -4.73 10.24
N GLN A 84 8.59 -3.80 11.19
CA GLN A 84 8.58 -4.11 12.63
C GLN A 84 7.41 -4.99 13.09
N ARG A 85 6.33 -5.07 12.31
CA ARG A 85 5.14 -5.86 12.67
C ARG A 85 5.20 -7.30 12.18
N TRP A 86 6.17 -7.62 11.34
CA TRP A 86 6.25 -8.93 10.71
C TRP A 86 6.35 -10.05 11.71
N THR A 87 5.67 -11.14 11.39
CA THR A 87 5.76 -12.41 12.10
C THR A 87 6.52 -13.40 11.25
N GLN A 88 6.86 -14.56 11.80
CA GLN A 88 7.47 -15.65 11.01
C GLN A 88 6.64 -16.11 9.80
N TYR A 89 5.36 -15.72 9.70
CA TYR A 89 4.44 -16.14 8.64
C TYR A 89 4.16 -15.04 7.59
N GLY A 90 4.63 -13.81 7.82
CA GLY A 90 4.33 -12.67 6.96
C GLY A 90 3.94 -11.41 7.70
N ALA A 91 3.50 -10.41 6.92
CA ALA A 91 3.07 -9.11 7.42
C ALA A 91 1.60 -9.16 7.87
N PRO A 92 1.31 -8.86 9.15
CA PRO A 92 -0.06 -8.88 9.65
C PRO A 92 -0.85 -7.68 9.12
N THR A 93 -2.15 -7.92 8.93
CA THR A 93 -3.14 -6.97 8.45
C THR A 93 -4.03 -6.56 9.64
N PRO A 94 -3.63 -5.58 10.48
CA PRO A 94 -4.33 -5.27 11.73
C PRO A 94 -5.77 -4.77 11.53
N GLU A 95 -6.12 -4.33 10.33
CA GLU A 95 -7.47 -3.97 9.91
C GLU A 95 -8.39 -5.19 9.66
N ALA A 96 -7.85 -6.40 9.64
CA ALA A 96 -8.59 -7.65 9.53
C ALA A 96 -8.21 -8.61 10.67
N VAL A 97 -9.22 -9.25 11.28
CA VAL A 97 -9.00 -10.11 12.46
C VAL A 97 -8.11 -11.31 12.08
N ASP A 98 -6.97 -11.44 12.78
CA ASP A 98 -6.01 -12.54 12.68
C ASP A 98 -5.55 -12.87 11.24
N ALA A 99 -5.39 -11.84 10.40
CA ALA A 99 -5.09 -12.00 8.99
C ALA A 99 -3.63 -11.65 8.62
N ILE A 100 -3.08 -12.46 7.71
CA ILE A 100 -1.90 -12.14 6.88
C ILE A 100 -2.37 -12.26 5.44
N SER A 101 -2.64 -11.12 4.80
CA SER A 101 -3.24 -11.08 3.47
C SER A 101 -2.18 -10.90 2.37
N PRO A 102 -2.05 -11.83 1.40
CA PRO A 102 -1.27 -11.61 0.17
C PRO A 102 -1.75 -10.41 -0.65
N PHE A 103 -3.05 -10.07 -0.58
CA PHE A 103 -3.59 -8.90 -1.25
C PHE A 103 -3.03 -7.62 -0.63
N THR A 104 -3.16 -7.46 0.70
CA THR A 104 -2.62 -6.30 1.39
C THR A 104 -1.10 -6.20 1.30
N SER A 105 -0.42 -7.33 1.51
CA SER A 105 1.06 -7.39 1.45
C SER A 105 1.58 -7.15 0.03
N GLY A 106 0.74 -7.35 -0.99
CA GLY A 106 1.04 -6.98 -2.37
C GLY A 106 1.22 -5.48 -2.58
N PHE A 107 0.63 -4.64 -1.72
CA PHE A 107 0.87 -3.19 -1.69
C PHE A 107 2.08 -2.82 -0.82
N GLU A 108 2.31 -3.53 0.28
CA GLU A 108 3.45 -3.29 1.18
C GLU A 108 4.79 -3.59 0.51
N LEU A 109 4.86 -4.68 -0.24
CA LEU A 109 6.07 -5.10 -0.93
C LEU A 109 6.69 -4.00 -1.82
N PRO A 110 5.95 -3.37 -2.75
CA PRO A 110 6.49 -2.25 -3.53
C PRO A 110 6.80 -1.02 -2.67
N ALA A 111 6.11 -0.78 -1.55
CA ALA A 111 6.42 0.34 -0.66
C ALA A 111 7.86 0.27 -0.11
N HIS A 112 8.37 -0.92 0.21
CA HIS A 112 9.76 -1.09 0.63
C HIS A 112 10.76 -0.78 -0.48
N PHE A 113 10.46 -1.14 -1.73
CA PHE A 113 11.33 -0.83 -2.86
C PHE A 113 11.34 0.66 -3.21
N LEU A 114 10.19 1.34 -3.09
CA LEU A 114 10.08 2.78 -3.35
C LEU A 114 10.91 3.62 -2.38
N VAL A 115 11.12 3.15 -1.15
CA VAL A 115 12.03 3.79 -0.19
C VAL A 115 13.49 3.35 -0.32
N GLY A 116 13.81 2.51 -1.31
CA GLY A 116 15.15 1.97 -1.51
C GLY A 116 15.52 0.85 -0.52
N ASN A 117 14.59 0.35 0.30
CA ASN A 117 14.83 -0.76 1.21
C ASN A 117 14.55 -2.12 0.53
N ALA A 118 15.36 -2.43 -0.48
CA ALA A 118 15.24 -3.68 -1.22
C ALA A 118 15.44 -4.92 -0.34
N THR A 119 16.23 -4.81 0.73
CA THR A 119 16.41 -5.90 1.71
C THR A 119 15.07 -6.27 2.36
N ALA A 120 14.34 -5.28 2.89
CA ALA A 120 13.01 -5.51 3.45
C ALA A 120 12.03 -6.08 2.42
N GLY A 121 11.97 -5.50 1.21
CA GLY A 121 11.07 -6.00 0.16
C GLY A 121 11.32 -7.47 -0.19
N LEU A 122 12.59 -7.89 -0.28
CA LEU A 122 12.95 -9.29 -0.53
C LEU A 122 12.71 -10.20 0.67
N GLU A 123 12.89 -9.69 1.89
CA GLU A 123 12.61 -10.43 3.12
C GLU A 123 11.12 -10.73 3.25
N LEU A 124 10.24 -9.73 3.06
CA LEU A 124 8.80 -9.92 3.04
C LEU A 124 8.37 -10.95 1.99
N MET A 125 8.93 -10.84 0.78
CA MET A 125 8.63 -11.76 -0.33
C MET A 125 8.93 -13.22 0.07
N ARG A 126 10.14 -13.47 0.59
CA ARG A 126 10.57 -14.82 0.99
C ARG A 126 9.79 -15.33 2.20
N MET A 127 9.56 -14.47 3.18
CA MET A 127 8.87 -14.83 4.41
C MET A 127 7.41 -15.21 4.14
N GLN A 128 6.65 -14.37 3.42
CA GLN A 128 5.22 -14.59 3.26
C GLN A 128 4.87 -15.52 2.09
N TRP A 129 5.43 -15.28 0.91
CA TRP A 129 5.15 -16.13 -0.25
C TRP A 129 5.97 -17.42 -0.23
N GLY A 130 7.22 -17.38 0.26
CA GLY A 130 8.01 -18.61 0.45
C GLY A 130 7.36 -19.55 1.46
N PHE A 131 6.86 -19.05 2.60
CA PHE A 131 6.08 -19.86 3.54
C PHE A 131 4.86 -20.52 2.87
N ARG A 132 4.13 -19.80 2.01
CA ARG A 132 2.95 -20.35 1.31
C ARG A 132 3.31 -21.37 0.24
N LEU A 133 4.48 -21.23 -0.40
CA LEU A 133 4.97 -22.18 -1.38
C LEU A 133 5.41 -23.50 -0.74
N ASP A 134 6.01 -23.44 0.45
CA ASP A 134 6.61 -24.63 1.09
C ASP A 134 5.70 -25.30 2.12
N ASN A 135 4.60 -24.64 2.54
CA ASN A 135 3.74 -25.18 3.59
C ASN A 135 2.69 -26.16 3.02
N PRO A 136 2.70 -27.44 3.46
CA PRO A 136 1.78 -28.47 2.96
C PRO A 136 0.31 -28.23 3.34
N ARG A 137 0.02 -27.25 4.19
CA ARG A 137 -1.36 -26.82 4.52
C ARG A 137 -1.92 -25.80 3.52
N VAL A 138 -1.12 -25.36 2.56
CA VAL A 138 -1.51 -24.47 1.47
C VAL A 138 -1.57 -25.30 0.17
N THR A 139 -1.87 -24.69 -0.98
CA THR A 139 -2.07 -25.41 -2.24
C THR A 139 -0.77 -25.91 -2.89
N ASN A 140 0.40 -25.46 -2.42
CA ASN A 140 1.74 -25.88 -2.89
C ASN A 140 2.01 -25.65 -4.39
N SER A 141 1.07 -25.01 -5.10
CA SER A 141 1.03 -24.91 -6.56
C SER A 141 0.36 -23.62 -7.04
N THR A 142 -0.33 -22.91 -6.16
CA THR A 142 -0.95 -21.60 -6.41
C THR A 142 -0.81 -20.73 -5.16
N PHE A 143 -1.03 -19.42 -5.31
CA PHE A 143 -1.20 -18.56 -4.13
C PHE A 143 -2.66 -18.55 -3.70
N THR A 144 -2.86 -18.51 -2.39
CA THR A 144 -4.17 -18.35 -1.78
C THR A 144 -4.68 -16.93 -1.99
N GLU A 145 -6.00 -16.79 -2.10
CA GLU A 145 -6.68 -15.48 -2.05
C GLU A 145 -6.31 -14.76 -0.73
N GLY A 146 -6.25 -13.43 -0.80
CA GLY A 146 -5.90 -12.55 0.31
C GLY A 146 -6.98 -11.54 0.58
#